data_AF-A0A2A4CU53-F1
#
_entry.id   AF-A0A2A4CU53-F1
#
_cell.length_a   1.000
_cell.length_b   1.000
_cell.length_c   1.000
_cell.angle_alpha   90.00
_cell.angle_beta   90.00
_cell.angle_gamma   90.00
#
_symmetry.space_group_name_H-M   'P 1'
#
loop_
_entity.id
_entity.type
_entity.pdbx_description
1 polymer ?
#
loop_
_entity_poly.entity_id
_entity_poly.type
_entity_poly.pdbx_seq_one_letter_code
_entity_poly.pdbx_strand_id
1 'polypeptide(L)'
;MKLMHAALPLSLGTLALAACAMPGDSEASIGPRRAPEGYAVAPIGQGIAVTRLGAGFGYADGAEAKRAANAFCGAAGVASGTEDNFRAPAWVFPGGCA
;
A
#
# COMPACT_ATOMS: atom_id res chain seq x y z
N MET A 1 23.54 67.16 -9.67
CA MET A 1 22.17 66.61 -9.43
C MET A 1 22.39 65.19 -8.92
N LYS A 2 22.21 64.87 -7.64
CA LYS A 2 20.98 64.70 -6.82
C LYS A 2 20.34 63.31 -6.99
N LEU A 3 19.97 62.68 -5.86
CA LEU A 3 19.33 61.36 -5.64
C LEU A 3 20.31 60.15 -5.78
N MET A 4 20.32 59.08 -4.97
CA MET A 4 19.71 58.69 -3.65
C MET A 4 20.80 57.97 -2.81
N HIS A 5 20.91 58.11 -1.47
CA HIS A 5 20.16 57.52 -0.34
C HIS A 5 20.15 55.97 -0.21
N ALA A 6 20.60 55.53 0.97
CA ALA A 6 20.73 54.16 1.45
C ALA A 6 19.41 53.38 1.64
N ALA A 7 19.48 52.05 1.61
CA ALA A 7 18.83 51.15 2.57
C ALA A 7 19.18 49.65 2.32
N LEU A 8 19.84 49.05 3.31
CA LEU A 8 19.52 47.77 3.97
C LEU A 8 19.16 46.52 3.13
N PRO A 9 19.94 45.41 3.22
CA PRO A 9 19.57 44.12 2.67
C PRO A 9 18.51 43.44 3.56
N LEU A 10 17.23 43.60 3.22
CA LEU A 10 16.16 42.81 3.80
C LEU A 10 16.14 41.41 3.18
N SER A 11 17.04 40.56 3.67
CA SER A 11 17.00 39.11 3.47
C SER A 11 15.71 38.56 4.10
N LEU A 12 14.65 38.50 3.30
CA LEU A 12 13.39 37.83 3.64
C LEU A 12 13.67 36.34 3.83
N GLY A 13 13.86 35.94 5.09
CA GLY A 13 14.06 34.55 5.47
C GLY A 13 12.89 33.70 5.03
N THR A 14 13.13 32.81 4.07
CA THR A 14 12.20 31.75 3.72
C THR A 14 12.05 30.80 4.90
N LEU A 15 10.94 30.92 5.63
CA LEU A 15 10.50 29.92 6.59
C LEU A 15 10.18 28.63 5.83
N ALA A 16 11.19 27.80 5.63
CA ALA A 16 11.03 26.44 5.17
C ALA A 16 10.22 25.68 6.21
N LEU A 17 8.96 25.36 5.90
CA LEU A 17 8.19 24.40 6.69
C LEU A 17 8.89 23.04 6.58
N ALA A 18 9.71 22.73 7.57
CA ALA A 18 10.19 21.39 7.82
C ALA A 18 9.02 20.54 8.33
N ALA A 19 8.11 20.18 7.43
CA ALA A 19 7.13 19.14 7.67
C ALA A 19 7.91 17.84 7.91
N CYS A 20 7.81 17.28 9.11
CA CYS A 20 8.44 16.01 9.43
C CYS A 20 7.86 14.92 8.53
N ALA A 21 8.62 14.51 7.52
CA ALA A 21 8.43 13.20 6.91
C ALA A 21 8.74 12.16 7.99
N MET A 22 7.69 11.62 8.62
CA MET A 22 7.81 10.40 9.40
C MET A 22 8.17 9.28 8.40
N PRO A 23 9.31 8.59 8.55
CA PRO A 23 9.50 7.33 7.86
C PRO A 23 8.48 6.35 8.44
N GLY A 24 7.45 6.04 7.67
CA GLY A 24 6.62 4.87 7.92
C GLY A 24 7.41 3.62 7.60
N ASP A 25 8.31 3.22 8.51
CA ASP A 25 9.14 2.02 8.38
C ASP A 25 8.26 0.76 8.50
N SER A 26 7.52 0.43 7.44
CA SER A 26 7.01 -0.91 7.11
C SER A 26 6.47 -1.03 5.69
N GLU A 27 6.84 -0.13 4.77
CA GLU A 27 6.74 -0.47 3.34
C GLU A 27 8.04 -1.16 2.92
N ALA A 28 8.08 -2.47 3.20
CA ALA A 28 8.89 -3.39 2.42
C ALA A 28 8.47 -3.19 0.95
N SER A 29 9.24 -2.37 0.24
CA SER A 29 9.04 -2.08 -1.18
C SER A 29 9.42 -3.30 -1.99
N ILE A 30 8.56 -4.32 -1.92
CA ILE A 30 8.67 -5.52 -2.73
C ILE A 30 8.34 -5.06 -4.14
N GLY A 31 9.39 -4.99 -4.97
CA GLY A 31 9.29 -4.74 -6.40
C GLY A 31 8.25 -5.66 -7.03
N PRO A 32 7.68 -5.28 -8.19
CA PRO A 32 6.36 -5.70 -8.66
C PRO A 32 6.07 -7.20 -8.46
N ARG A 33 5.35 -7.52 -7.36
CA ARG A 33 4.91 -8.88 -7.04
C ARG A 33 4.03 -9.38 -8.18
N ARG A 34 4.36 -10.54 -8.74
CA ARG A 34 3.52 -11.19 -9.76
C ARG A 34 2.39 -11.96 -9.07
N ALA A 35 1.15 -11.74 -9.50
CA ALA A 35 0.00 -12.54 -9.07
C ALA A 35 0.19 -14.03 -9.47
N PRO A 36 -0.16 -15.00 -8.61
CA PRO A 36 -0.10 -16.41 -8.95
C PRO A 36 -1.01 -16.76 -10.15
N GLU A 37 -0.65 -17.80 -10.90
CA GLU A 37 -1.44 -18.26 -12.05
C GLU A 37 -2.89 -18.60 -11.66
N GLY A 38 -3.84 -18.12 -12.46
CA GLY A 38 -5.28 -18.28 -12.19
C GLY A 38 -5.87 -17.25 -11.21
N TYR A 39 -5.09 -16.32 -10.66
CA TYR A 39 -5.57 -15.30 -9.72
C TYR A 39 -5.16 -13.88 -10.13
N ALA A 40 -5.99 -12.92 -9.78
CA ALA A 40 -5.63 -11.50 -9.70
C ALA A 40 -5.45 -11.12 -8.23
N VAL A 41 -4.50 -10.23 -7.95
CA VAL A 41 -4.30 -9.62 -6.64
C VAL A 41 -4.24 -8.10 -6.82
N ALA A 42 -5.03 -7.36 -6.04
CA ALA A 42 -5.07 -5.90 -6.05
C ALA A 42 -4.84 -5.34 -4.65
N PRO A 43 -4.02 -4.29 -4.48
CA PRO A 43 -3.88 -3.60 -3.20
C PRO A 43 -5.16 -2.81 -2.86
N ILE A 44 -5.52 -2.77 -1.57
CA ILE A 44 -6.70 -2.07 -1.04
C ILE A 44 -6.39 -1.43 0.32
N GLY A 45 -5.95 -0.17 0.30
CA GLY A 45 -5.31 0.43 1.48
C GLY A 45 -4.02 -0.32 1.80
N GLN A 46 -3.82 -0.66 3.08
CA GLN A 46 -2.73 -1.56 3.50
C GLN A 46 -2.99 -3.06 3.20
N GLY A 47 -4.22 -3.42 2.81
CA GLY A 47 -4.63 -4.80 2.55
C GLY A 47 -4.46 -5.26 1.10
N ILE A 48 -4.81 -6.52 0.84
CA ILE A 48 -4.95 -7.06 -0.53
C ILE A 48 -6.31 -7.73 -0.75
N ALA A 49 -6.83 -7.62 -1.97
CA ALA A 49 -7.98 -8.34 -2.48
C ALA A 49 -7.50 -9.38 -3.51
N VAL A 50 -7.92 -10.63 -3.35
CA VAL A 50 -7.60 -11.74 -4.25
C VAL A 50 -8.87 -12.21 -4.95
N THR A 51 -8.79 -12.39 -6.27
CA THR A 51 -9.91 -12.85 -7.12
C THR A 51 -9.44 -14.01 -7.99
N ARG A 52 -10.23 -15.08 -8.12
CA ARG A 52 -9.99 -16.15 -9.10
C ARG A 52 -10.35 -15.64 -10.50
N LEU A 53 -9.49 -15.85 -11.51
CA LEU A 53 -9.70 -15.39 -12.89
C LEU A 53 -10.77 -16.18 -13.66
N GLY A 54 -11.15 -17.36 -13.16
CA GLY A 54 -12.26 -18.17 -13.68
C GLY A 54 -13.59 -17.84 -12.98
N ALA A 55 -14.27 -18.86 -12.46
CA ALA A 55 -15.39 -18.64 -11.55
C ALA A 55 -14.91 -17.90 -10.30
N GLY A 56 -15.51 -16.74 -10.00
CA GLY A 56 -15.19 -15.94 -8.82
C GLY A 56 -15.34 -16.71 -7.51
N PHE A 57 -14.73 -16.22 -6.44
CA PHE A 57 -14.80 -16.91 -5.15
C PHE A 57 -16.22 -16.89 -4.57
N GLY A 58 -16.53 -17.90 -3.75
CA GLY A 58 -17.62 -17.88 -2.79
C GLY A 58 -17.15 -17.69 -1.35
N TYR A 59 -18.11 -17.59 -0.42
CA TYR A 59 -17.85 -17.50 1.01
C TYR A 59 -17.11 -18.74 1.58
N ALA A 60 -17.22 -19.91 0.94
CA ALA A 60 -16.49 -21.10 1.36
C ALA A 60 -14.99 -21.10 0.93
N ASP A 61 -14.60 -20.25 -0.02
CA ASP A 61 -13.31 -20.36 -0.71
C ASP A 61 -12.14 -19.67 0.01
N GLY A 62 -12.34 -19.16 1.23
CA GLY A 62 -11.32 -18.36 1.96
C GLY A 62 -9.99 -19.09 2.16
N ALA A 63 -10.03 -20.41 2.34
CA ALA A 63 -8.82 -21.24 2.42
C ALA A 63 -8.04 -21.32 1.10
N GLU A 64 -8.70 -21.23 -0.06
CA GLU A 64 -8.06 -21.15 -1.36
C GLU A 64 -7.49 -19.75 -1.62
N ALA A 65 -8.30 -18.72 -1.38
CA ALA A 65 -7.85 -17.33 -1.49
C ALA A 65 -6.62 -17.05 -0.61
N LYS A 66 -6.58 -17.59 0.62
CA LYS A 66 -5.43 -17.46 1.53
C LYS A 66 -4.17 -18.16 0.98
N ARG A 67 -4.30 -19.27 0.25
CA ARG A 67 -3.15 -19.91 -0.44
C ARG A 67 -2.63 -19.02 -1.57
N ALA A 68 -3.51 -18.43 -2.37
CA ALA A 68 -3.12 -17.50 -3.43
C ALA A 68 -2.51 -16.20 -2.84
N ALA A 69 -3.05 -15.68 -1.75
CA ALA A 69 -2.50 -14.54 -1.01
C ALA A 69 -1.09 -14.82 -0.47
N ASN A 70 -0.87 -15.98 0.16
CA ASN A 70 0.46 -16.42 0.61
C ASN A 70 1.45 -16.54 -0.56
N ALA A 71 1.04 -17.14 -1.68
CA ALA A 71 1.88 -17.27 -2.87
C ALA A 71 2.27 -15.91 -3.48
N PHE A 72 1.39 -14.90 -3.39
CA PHE A 72 1.68 -13.52 -3.77
C PHE A 72 2.63 -12.82 -2.79
N CYS A 73 2.41 -12.99 -1.47
CA CYS A 73 3.19 -12.31 -0.44
C CYS A 73 4.58 -12.92 -0.21
N GLY A 74 4.83 -14.15 -0.65
CA GLY A 74 6.14 -14.80 -0.54
C GLY A 74 6.42 -15.34 0.85
N ALA A 75 7.69 -15.33 1.28
CA ALA A 75 8.15 -16.04 2.46
C ALA A 75 7.53 -15.60 3.80
N ALA A 76 7.13 -14.33 3.92
CA ALA A 76 6.43 -13.81 5.10
C ALA A 76 4.94 -14.21 5.13
N GLY A 77 4.35 -14.52 3.97
CA GLY A 77 2.94 -14.85 3.83
C GLY A 77 2.00 -13.64 3.93
N VAL A 78 0.70 -13.91 3.88
CA VAL A 78 -0.36 -12.90 4.09
C VAL A 78 -0.60 -12.71 5.58
N ALA A 79 -0.72 -11.45 6.02
CA ALA A 79 -1.13 -11.08 7.37
C ALA A 79 -2.66 -11.27 7.52
N SER A 80 -3.05 -12.54 7.60
CA SER A 80 -4.42 -13.02 7.71
C SER A 80 -4.89 -13.03 9.17
N GLY A 81 -6.09 -12.49 9.42
CA GLY A 81 -6.64 -12.29 10.76
C GLY A 81 -8.15 -12.55 10.85
N THR A 82 -8.76 -12.11 11.95
CA THR A 82 -10.21 -12.18 12.19
C THR A 82 -11.02 -11.28 11.26
N GLU A 83 -10.35 -10.32 10.63
CA GLU A 83 -10.92 -9.30 9.75
C GLU A 83 -10.94 -9.77 8.28
N ASP A 84 -10.33 -10.92 7.96
CA ASP A 84 -10.38 -11.53 6.63
C ASP A 84 -11.84 -11.77 6.21
N ASN A 85 -12.24 -11.27 5.04
CA ASN A 85 -13.64 -11.35 4.63
C ASN A 85 -13.84 -11.56 3.13
N PHE A 86 -14.89 -12.29 2.81
CA PHE A 86 -15.39 -12.41 1.44
C PHE A 86 -16.16 -11.14 1.04
N ARG A 87 -15.75 -10.51 -0.07
CA ARG A 87 -16.46 -9.41 -0.74
C ARG A 87 -16.57 -9.74 -2.22
N ALA A 88 -17.68 -10.37 -2.60
CA ALA A 88 -17.89 -10.92 -3.94
C ALA A 88 -17.42 -9.96 -5.07
N PRO A 89 -16.59 -10.42 -6.03
CA PRO A 89 -16.12 -11.80 -6.25
C PRO A 89 -14.79 -12.16 -5.55
N ALA A 90 -14.29 -11.31 -4.65
CA ALA A 90 -12.96 -11.39 -4.08
C ALA A 90 -12.94 -11.84 -2.60
N TRP A 91 -11.78 -12.30 -2.14
CA TRP A 91 -11.44 -12.43 -0.73
C TRP A 91 -10.46 -11.33 -0.33
N VAL A 92 -10.75 -10.66 0.78
CA VAL A 92 -10.01 -9.50 1.28
C VAL A 92 -9.22 -9.90 2.52
N PHE A 93 -7.94 -9.55 2.52
CA PHE A 93 -6.98 -9.73 3.61
C PHE A 93 -6.53 -8.33 4.08
N PRO A 94 -7.19 -7.73 5.10
CA PRO A 94 -6.96 -6.33 5.48
C PRO A 94 -5.55 -6.04 6.02
N GLY A 95 -4.83 -7.05 6.51
CA GLY A 95 -3.44 -6.92 6.95
C GLY A 95 -2.41 -6.89 5.83
N GLY A 96 -2.78 -7.24 4.59
CA GLY A 96 -1.86 -7.26 3.46
C GLY A 96 -0.82 -8.38 3.56
N CYS A 97 0.39 -8.12 3.09
CA CYS A 97 1.52 -9.04 3.28
C CYS A 97 2.24 -8.73 4.59
N ALA A 98 2.68 -9.77 5.30
CA ALA A 98 3.50 -9.64 6.51
C ALA A 98 4.96 -9.26 6.20
#